data_AF-A0A3D5MMA2-F1
#
_entry.id   AF-A0A3D5MMA2-F1
#
_cell.length_a   1.000
_cell.length_b   1.000
_cell.length_c   1.000
_cell.angle_alpha   90.00
_cell.angle_beta   90.00
_cell.angle_gamma   90.00
#
_symmetry.space_group_name_H-M   'P 1'
#
loop_
_entity.id
_entity.type
_entity.pdbx_description
1 polymer ?
#
loop_
_entity_poly.entity_id
_entity_poly.type
_entity_poly.pdbx_seq_one_letter_code
_entity_poly.pdbx_strand_id
1 'polypeptide(L)' 'MSSVRLPPPASFSAAAVATVVGFGGTVALIVQAGQAMGASPGQIISMVTALCLGIGLPGAVLSWRLKMP' A
#
# COMPACT_ATOMS: atom_id res chain seq x y z
N MET A 1 -20.78 -24.36 8.42
CA MET A 1 -19.38 -24.83 8.49
C MET A 1 -18.65 -24.28 7.28
N SER A 2 -18.11 -23.07 7.39
CA SER A 2 -17.49 -22.37 6.27
C SER A 2 -16.09 -22.94 6.05
N SER A 3 -15.90 -23.74 5.00
CA SER A 3 -14.58 -24.22 4.58
C SER A 3 -13.69 -23.02 4.28
N VAL A 4 -12.76 -22.73 5.19
CA VAL A 4 -11.60 -21.87 4.92
C VAL A 4 -10.79 -22.59 3.84
N ARG A 5 -11.04 -22.26 2.58
CA ARG A 5 -10.11 -22.61 1.50
C ARG A 5 -8.87 -21.76 1.72
N LEU A 6 -7.77 -22.40 2.13
CA LEU A 6 -6.46 -21.78 2.13
C LEU A 6 -6.21 -21.22 0.72
N PRO A 7 -5.90 -19.92 0.58
CA PRO A 7 -5.61 -19.35 -0.72
C PRO A 7 -4.44 -20.11 -1.36
N PRO A 8 -4.46 -20.36 -2.68
CA PRO A 8 -3.33 -20.95 -3.38
C PRO A 8 -2.03 -20.20 -3.04
N PRO A 9 -0.86 -20.87 -2.97
CA PRO A 9 0.40 -20.19 -2.70
C PRO A 9 0.70 -19.03 -3.66
N ALA A 10 0.13 -19.07 -4.88
CA ALA A 10 0.17 -17.99 -5.85
C ALA A 10 -0.51 -16.67 -5.38
N SER A 11 -1.48 -16.74 -4.46
CA SER A 11 -2.14 -15.57 -3.90
C SER A 11 -1.18 -14.67 -3.13
N PHE A 12 -0.15 -15.24 -2.51
CA PHE A 12 0.86 -14.45 -1.81
C PHE A 12 1.71 -13.65 -2.79
N SER A 13 2.14 -14.26 -3.90
CA SER A 13 2.82 -13.56 -4.99
C SER A 13 1.95 -12.50 -5.63
N ALA A 14 0.66 -12.79 -5.85
CA ALA A 14 -0.29 -11.82 -6.40
C ALA A 14 -0.50 -10.62 -5.47
N ALA A 15 -0.66 -10.87 -4.16
CA ALA A 15 -0.74 -9.81 -3.16
C ALA A 15 0.54 -8.98 -3.11
N ALA A 16 1.72 -9.62 -3.08
CA ALA A 16 2.99 -8.92 -3.06
C ALA A 16 3.18 -8.03 -4.30
N VAL A 17 2.89 -8.54 -5.49
CA VAL A 17 2.97 -7.76 -6.73
C VAL A 17 1.96 -6.61 -6.73
N ALA A 18 0.73 -6.85 -6.31
CA ALA A 18 -0.29 -5.79 -6.21
C ALA A 18 0.14 -4.67 -5.26
N THR A 19 0.69 -5.01 -4.09
CA THR A 19 1.17 -4.03 -3.11
C THR A 19 2.40 -3.28 -3.63
N VAL A 20 3.36 -3.98 -4.24
CA VAL A 20 4.59 -3.35 -4.78
C VAL A 20 4.28 -2.45 -5.96
N VAL A 21 3.44 -2.88 -6.92
CA VAL A 21 3.05 -2.08 -8.08
C VAL A 21 2.20 -0.88 -7.63
N GLY A 22 1.23 -1.10 -6.75
CA GLY A 22 0.36 -0.04 -6.24
C GLY A 22 1.13 1.01 -5.42
N PHE A 23 1.97 0.57 -4.48
CA PHE A 23 2.76 1.48 -3.65
C PHE A 23 3.92 2.11 -4.43
N GLY A 24 4.71 1.31 -5.14
CA GLY A 24 5.88 1.77 -5.89
C GLY A 24 5.52 2.75 -7.00
N GLY A 25 4.46 2.48 -7.77
CA GLY A 25 3.96 3.40 -8.79
C GLY A 25 3.49 4.73 -8.20
N THR A 26 2.74 4.68 -7.11
CA THR A 26 2.22 5.90 -6.46
C THR A 26 3.32 6.73 -5.81
N VAL A 27 4.31 6.09 -5.16
CA VAL A 27 5.45 6.80 -4.55
C VAL A 27 6.29 7.49 -5.61
N ALA A 28 6.56 6.83 -6.76
CA ALA A 28 7.29 7.47 -7.86
C ALA A 28 6.59 8.75 -8.34
N LEU A 29 5.25 8.73 -8.45
CA LEU A 29 4.46 9.91 -8.81
C LEU A 29 4.51 11.00 -7.72
N ILE A 30 4.43 10.64 -6.44
CA ILE A 30 4.54 11.61 -5.32
C ILE A 30 5.92 12.26 -5.30
N VAL A 31 6.99 11.49 -5.49
CA VAL A 31 8.36 12.03 -5.51
C VAL A 31 8.51 12.99 -6.68
N GLN A 32 8.06 12.62 -7.88
CA GLN A 32 8.09 13.51 -9.04
C GLN A 32 7.26 14.78 -8.81
N ALA A 33 6.05 14.66 -8.27
CA ALA A 33 5.21 15.81 -7.94
C ALA A 33 5.85 16.71 -6.88
N GLY A 34 6.45 16.13 -5.84
CA GLY A 34 7.16 16.87 -4.80
C GLY A 34 8.38 17.62 -5.35
N GLN A 35 9.16 16.98 -6.22
CA GLN A 35 10.28 17.63 -6.91
C GLN A 35 9.79 18.76 -7.85
N ALA A 36 8.70 18.54 -8.59
CA ALA A 36 8.08 19.56 -9.45
C ALA A 36 7.55 20.76 -8.66
N MET A 37 7.10 20.55 -7.42
CA MET A 37 6.69 21.63 -6.50
C MET A 37 7.86 22.28 -5.74
N GLY A 38 9.11 21.88 -6.01
CA GLY A 38 10.29 22.40 -5.30
C GLY A 38 10.35 22.00 -3.82
N ALA A 39 9.64 20.93 -3.43
CA ALA A 39 9.57 20.48 -2.06
C ALA A 39 10.90 19.84 -1.62
N SER A 40 11.35 20.18 -0.41
CA SER A 40 12.56 19.59 0.17
C SER A 40 12.40 18.07 0.37
N PRO A 41 13.49 17.30 0.43
CA PRO A 41 13.43 15.85 0.65
C PRO A 41 12.64 15.46 1.90
N GLY A 42 12.72 16.27 2.97
CA GLY A 42 11.95 16.05 4.21
C GLY A 42 10.44 16.17 3.98
N GLN A 43 10.00 17.10 3.14
CA GLN A 43 8.59 17.28 2.81
C GLN A 43 8.04 16.11 1.99
N ILE A 44 8.83 15.57 1.06
CA ILE A 44 8.46 14.40 0.25
C ILE A 44 8.29 13.16 1.13
N ILE A 45 9.18 12.96 2.11
CA ILE A 45 9.06 11.86 3.07
C ILE A 45 7.77 11.99 3.88
N SER A 46 7.38 13.21 4.28
CA SER A 46 6.10 13.44 4.96
C SER A 46 4.89 13.08 4.07
N MET A 47 4.93 13.44 2.79
CA MET A 47 3.89 13.06 1.81
C MET A 47 3.80 11.54 1.62
N VAL A 48 4.95 10.86 1.53
CA VAL A 48 5.00 9.39 1.42
C VAL A 48 4.51 8.72 2.70
N THR A 49 4.82 9.30 3.87
CA THR A 49 4.33 8.80 5.16
C THR A 49 2.81 8.95 5.25
N ALA A 50 2.27 10.10 4.84
CA ALA A 50 0.82 10.33 4.75
C ALA A 50 0.15 9.35 3.77
N LEU A 51 0.78 9.05 2.63
CA LEU A 51 0.31 8.03 1.70
C LEU A 51 0.29 6.64 2.36
N CYS A 52 1.38 6.25 3.03
CA CYS A 52 1.50 4.96 3.69
C CYS A 52 0.42 4.78 4.76
N LEU A 53 0.18 5.81 5.58
CA LEU A 53 -0.92 5.82 6.54
C LEU A 53 -2.29 5.78 5.84
N GLY A 54 -2.47 6.55 4.78
CA GLY A 54 -3.73 6.63 4.04
C GLY A 54 -4.16 5.32 3.40
N ILE A 55 -3.22 4.48 2.93
CA ILE A 55 -3.53 3.20 2.29
C ILE A 55 -3.41 2.03 3.29
N GLY A 56 -2.37 2.05 4.12
CA GLY A 56 -2.06 0.97 5.06
C GLY A 56 -3.05 0.90 6.22
N LEU A 57 -3.52 2.03 6.74
CA LEU A 57 -4.49 2.06 7.84
C LEU A 57 -5.84 1.45 7.44
N PRO A 58 -6.50 1.86 6.33
CA PRO A 58 -7.74 1.23 5.90
C PRO A 58 -7.51 -0.22 5.46
N GLY A 59 -6.38 -0.57 4.82
CA GLY A 59 -6.06 -1.97 4.49
C GLY A 59 -5.99 -2.85 5.74
N ALA A 60 -5.25 -2.43 6.76
CA ALA A 60 -5.16 -3.13 8.05
C ALA A 60 -6.51 -3.20 8.78
N VAL A 61 -7.27 -2.09 8.78
CA VAL A 61 -8.60 -2.04 9.38
C VAL A 61 -9.57 -2.99 8.65
N LEU A 62 -9.55 -3.03 7.32
CA LEU A 62 -10.43 -3.90 6.53
C LEU A 62 -10.05 -5.38 6.72
N SER A 63 -8.76 -5.73 6.69
CA SER A 63 -8.30 -7.10 7.01
C SER A 63 -8.76 -7.54 8.41
N TRP A 64 -8.61 -6.65 9.41
CA TRP A 64 -9.03 -6.96 10.78
C TRP A 64 -10.55 -7.09 10.90
N ARG A 65 -11.31 -6.22 10.23
CA ARG A 65 -12.78 -6.23 10.25
C ARG A 65 -13.37 -7.42 9.52
N LEU A 66 -12.79 -7.81 8.39
CA LEU A 66 -13.29 -8.90 7.55
C LEU A 66 -12.89 -10.28 8.06
N LYS A 67 -11.95 -10.40 9.01
CA LYS A 67 -11.45 -11.71 9.50
C LYS A 67 -11.06 -12.65 8.36
N MET A 68 -10.62 -12.06 7.26
CA MET A 68 -9.97 -12.73 6.14
C MET A 68 -8.48 -12.41 6.25
N PRO A 69 -7.59 -13.41 6.06
CA PRO A 69 -6.14 -13.19 6.10
C PRO A 69 -5.71 -12.12 5.09
#